data_AF-A0A1E3VL19-F1
#
_entry.id   AF-A0A1E3VL19-F1
#
_cell.length_a   1.000
_cell.length_b   1.000
_cell.length_c   1.000
_cell.angle_alpha   90.00
_cell.angle_beta   90.00
_cell.angle_gamma   90.00
#
_symmetry.space_group_name_H-M   'P 1'
#
loop_
_entity.id
_entity.type
_entity.pdbx_description
1 polymer ?
#
loop_
_entity_poly.entity_id
_entity_poly.type
_entity_poly.pdbx_seq_one_letter_code
_entity_poly.pdbx_strand_id
1 'polypeptide(L)'
;MSKTMADHRKTFRPRRLAFDGRTLPRGRLLGAALALLGALTAANIAVSDRAHAQEAGLKSGVASLTAGNYDAAVRQLSATVNNENSTPGQAAKALYLRGIAYRKLGQEGRAIADLGAACGSGCRPPTG
;
A
#
# COMPACT_ATOMS: atom_id res chain seq x y z
N MET A 1 74.85 24.72 -33.01
CA MET A 1 74.78 23.29 -33.38
C MET A 1 73.33 22.84 -33.32
N SER A 2 72.73 22.65 -34.49
CA SER A 2 71.40 22.10 -34.72
C SER A 2 71.40 20.57 -34.64
N LYS A 3 70.47 19.98 -33.87
CA LYS A 3 70.05 18.58 -34.06
C LYS A 3 68.64 18.34 -33.50
N THR A 4 67.67 18.44 -34.41
CA THR A 4 66.62 17.45 -34.66
C THR A 4 66.29 16.51 -33.51
N MET A 5 65.16 16.71 -32.84
CA MET A 5 64.45 15.60 -32.21
C MET A 5 63.07 15.47 -32.84
N ALA A 6 63.00 14.42 -33.66
CA ALA A 6 61.85 13.99 -34.41
C ALA A 6 60.80 13.35 -33.51
N ASP A 7 59.59 13.43 -34.03
CA ASP A 7 58.33 12.81 -33.67
C ASP A 7 58.41 11.27 -33.54
N HIS A 8 57.32 10.73 -32.99
CA HIS A 8 56.74 9.40 -33.25
C HIS A 8 56.76 8.36 -32.12
N ARG A 9 55.60 8.33 -31.43
CA ARG A 9 54.69 7.16 -31.34
C ARG A 9 55.35 5.82 -31.02
N LYS A 10 55.62 5.57 -29.73
CA LYS A 10 55.75 4.20 -29.23
C LYS A 10 54.39 3.66 -28.78
N THR A 11 53.70 3.11 -29.77
CA THR A 11 52.83 1.93 -29.73
C THR A 11 52.48 1.35 -28.34
N PHE A 12 51.29 1.65 -27.85
CA PHE A 12 50.65 0.93 -26.75
C PHE A 12 50.13 -0.41 -27.31
N ARG A 13 50.85 -1.50 -27.04
CA ARG A 13 50.39 -2.88 -27.31
C ARG A 13 49.93 -3.46 -25.97
N PRO A 14 48.63 -3.50 -25.64
CA PRO A 14 48.21 -4.26 -24.48
C PRO A 14 48.40 -5.75 -24.78
N ARG A 15 49.32 -6.36 -24.04
CA ARG A 15 49.59 -7.79 -24.02
C ARG A 15 48.28 -8.48 -23.61
N ARG A 16 47.70 -9.29 -24.50
CA ARG A 16 46.62 -10.23 -24.17
C ARG A 16 47.10 -11.08 -23.00
N LEU A 17 46.54 -10.86 -21.81
CA LEU A 17 46.62 -11.82 -20.73
C LEU A 17 45.60 -12.91 -21.03
N ALA A 18 46.12 -14.06 -21.47
CA ALA A 18 45.37 -15.30 -21.51
C ALA A 18 44.99 -15.64 -20.06
N PHE A 19 43.70 -15.53 -19.75
CA PHE A 19 43.14 -16.05 -18.51
C PHE A 19 42.71 -17.48 -18.79
N ASP A 20 43.67 -18.41 -18.69
CA ASP A 20 43.35 -19.82 -18.53
C ASP A 20 43.70 -20.20 -17.09
N GLY A 21 42.64 -20.36 -16.30
CA GLY A 21 42.70 -20.38 -14.85
C GLY A 21 41.36 -20.86 -14.31
N ARG A 22 41.08 -22.13 -14.52
CA ARG A 22 40.00 -22.88 -13.86
C ARG A 22 40.18 -22.76 -12.34
N THR A 23 39.45 -21.85 -11.70
CA THR A 23 39.25 -21.86 -10.25
C THR A 23 37.79 -21.54 -9.92
N LEU A 24 37.20 -22.45 -9.16
CA LEU A 24 35.77 -22.64 -8.87
C LEU A 24 35.10 -21.45 -8.12
N PRO A 25 33.76 -21.28 -8.24
CA PRO A 25 33.06 -20.04 -7.92
C PRO A 25 32.76 -19.88 -6.42
N ARG A 26 33.58 -19.10 -5.71
CA ARG A 26 33.30 -18.67 -4.32
C ARG A 26 32.49 -17.37 -4.21
N GLY A 27 31.92 -16.87 -5.31
CA GLY A 27 31.21 -15.59 -5.37
C GLY A 27 29.69 -15.64 -5.22
N ARG A 28 29.09 -16.78 -4.82
CA ARG A 28 27.63 -16.96 -4.84
C ARG A 28 26.91 -16.90 -3.48
N LEU A 29 27.63 -16.85 -2.37
CA LEU A 29 26.99 -16.91 -1.04
C LEU A 29 26.72 -15.53 -0.40
N LEU A 30 27.41 -14.46 -0.83
CA LEU A 30 27.12 -13.11 -0.30
C LEU A 30 26.01 -12.36 -1.05
N GLY A 31 25.71 -12.71 -2.30
CA GLY A 31 24.66 -12.04 -3.09
C GLY A 31 23.23 -12.44 -2.67
N ALA A 32 23.06 -13.63 -2.09
CA ALA A 32 21.75 -14.15 -1.72
C ALA A 32 21.22 -13.55 -0.41
N ALA A 33 22.09 -13.22 0.54
CA ALA A 33 21.70 -12.66 1.83
C ALA A 33 21.15 -11.22 1.72
N LEU A 34 21.66 -10.43 0.77
CA LEU A 34 21.22 -9.04 0.56
C LEU A 34 19.86 -8.96 -0.17
N ALA A 35 19.55 -9.94 -1.02
CA ALA A 35 18.28 -10.01 -1.74
C ALA A 35 17.10 -10.39 -0.82
N LEU A 36 17.36 -11.18 0.23
CA LEU A 36 16.34 -11.55 1.22
C LEU A 36 15.93 -10.39 2.14
N LEU A 37 16.82 -9.44 2.40
CA LEU A 37 16.50 -8.26 3.22
C LEU A 37 15.64 -7.22 2.47
N GLY A 38 15.80 -7.10 1.14
CA GLY A 38 14.98 -6.22 0.30
C GLY A 38 13.54 -6.70 0.13
N ALA A 39 13.31 -8.01 0.16
CA ALA A 39 11.96 -8.59 0.03
C ALA A 39 11.08 -8.37 1.28
N LEU A 40 11.69 -8.29 2.47
CA LEU A 40 10.94 -8.13 3.73
C LEU A 40 10.40 -6.70 3.93
N THR A 41 11.02 -5.70 3.30
CA THR A 41 10.60 -4.29 3.42
C THR A 41 9.45 -3.91 2.50
N ALA A 42 9.31 -4.54 1.32
CA ALA A 42 8.20 -4.27 0.39
C ALA A 42 6.85 -4.83 0.89
N ALA A 43 6.87 -5.92 1.68
CA ALA A 43 5.64 -6.53 2.20
C ALA A 43 4.97 -5.68 3.31
N ASN A 44 5.75 -4.97 4.13
CA ASN A 44 5.22 -4.16 5.24
C ASN A 44 4.55 -2.84 4.78
N ILE A 45 4.93 -2.30 3.63
CA ILE A 45 4.40 -1.02 3.13
C ILE A 45 2.98 -1.21 2.56
N ALA A 46 2.67 -2.39 2.02
CA ALA A 46 1.37 -2.69 1.41
C ALA A 46 0.21 -2.90 2.41
N VAL A 47 0.52 -3.26 3.66
CA VAL A 47 -0.48 -3.38 4.74
C VAL A 47 -0.80 -2.00 5.34
N SER A 48 0.20 -1.14 5.46
CA SER A 48 0.04 0.20 6.03
C SER A 48 -0.78 1.12 5.11
N ASP A 49 -0.59 1.04 3.80
CA ASP A 49 -1.34 1.87 2.84
C ASP A 49 -2.85 1.57 2.82
N ARG A 50 -3.21 0.28 2.96
CA ARG A 50 -4.62 -0.15 3.01
C ARG A 50 -5.29 0.31 4.31
N ALA A 51 -4.63 0.14 5.46
CA ALA A 51 -5.07 0.63 6.77
C ALA A 51 -5.39 2.13 6.76
N HIS A 52 -4.54 2.93 6.09
CA HIS A 52 -4.75 4.38 5.97
C HIS A 52 -5.88 4.74 4.99
N ALA A 53 -6.08 3.97 3.92
CA ALA A 53 -7.19 4.17 2.98
C ALA A 53 -8.57 3.91 3.63
N GLN A 54 -8.69 2.94 4.54
CA GLN A 54 -9.94 2.68 5.27
C GLN A 54 -10.31 3.83 6.21
N GLU A 55 -9.33 4.34 6.95
CA GLU A 55 -9.48 5.51 7.82
C GLU A 55 -9.89 6.76 7.02
N ALA A 56 -9.34 6.92 5.81
CA ALA A 56 -9.66 8.04 4.92
C ALA A 56 -11.12 8.02 4.43
N GLY A 57 -11.67 6.86 4.09
CA GLY A 57 -13.08 6.71 3.71
C GLY A 57 -14.05 7.09 4.84
N LEU A 58 -13.74 6.67 6.07
CA LEU A 58 -14.57 6.99 7.23
C LEU A 58 -14.49 8.47 7.60
N LYS A 59 -13.28 9.05 7.61
CA LYS A 59 -13.07 10.48 7.90
C LYS A 59 -13.75 11.38 6.86
N SER A 60 -13.59 11.07 5.57
CA SER A 60 -14.23 11.82 4.49
C SER A 60 -15.76 11.71 4.54
N GLY A 61 -16.30 10.52 4.81
CA GLY A 61 -17.74 10.32 4.99
C GLY A 61 -18.33 11.12 6.16
N VAL A 62 -17.61 11.21 7.28
CA VAL A 62 -17.99 12.07 8.41
C VAL A 62 -17.99 13.54 8.02
N ALA A 63 -16.96 14.01 7.31
CA ALA A 63 -16.89 15.39 6.84
C ALA A 63 -18.04 15.73 5.87
N SER A 64 -18.42 14.81 4.98
CA SER A 64 -19.57 15.00 4.09
C SER A 64 -20.91 15.03 4.86
N LEU A 65 -21.04 14.24 5.92
CA LEU A 65 -22.22 14.28 6.81
C LEU A 65 -22.35 15.64 7.50
N THR A 66 -21.26 16.17 8.05
CA THR A 66 -21.26 17.48 8.73
C THR A 66 -21.48 18.63 7.75
N ALA A 67 -21.01 18.48 6.52
CA ALA A 67 -21.25 19.43 5.44
C ALA A 67 -22.68 19.36 4.84
N GLY A 68 -23.50 18.39 5.25
CA GLY A 68 -24.86 18.18 4.71
C GLY A 68 -24.89 17.50 3.33
N ASN A 69 -23.74 17.10 2.81
CA ASN A 69 -23.61 16.39 1.53
C ASN A 69 -23.88 14.89 1.72
N TYR A 70 -25.16 14.55 1.95
CA TYR A 70 -25.55 13.21 2.34
C TYR A 70 -25.29 12.14 1.25
N ASP A 71 -25.45 12.48 -0.04
CA ASP A 71 -25.11 11.56 -1.14
C ASP A 71 -23.61 11.23 -1.19
N ALA A 72 -22.76 12.24 -0.99
CA ALA A 72 -21.31 12.04 -0.94
C ALA A 72 -20.92 11.20 0.28
N ALA A 73 -21.53 11.47 1.44
CA ALA A 73 -21.33 10.67 2.65
C ALA A 73 -21.69 9.21 2.43
N VAL A 74 -22.83 8.91 1.82
CA VAL A 74 -23.25 7.53 1.51
C VAL A 74 -22.20 6.82 0.66
N ARG A 75 -21.70 7.47 -0.40
CA ARG A 75 -20.70 6.89 -1.30
C ARG A 75 -19.39 6.58 -0.57
N GLN A 76 -18.88 7.55 0.19
CA GLN A 76 -17.62 7.43 0.92
C GLN A 76 -17.70 6.36 2.03
N LEU A 77 -18.78 6.36 2.80
CA LEU A 77 -18.99 5.37 3.86
C LEU A 77 -19.20 3.96 3.29
N SER A 78 -19.85 3.84 2.13
CA SER A 78 -20.01 2.54 1.44
C SER A 78 -18.67 1.95 1.00
N ALA A 79 -17.72 2.79 0.59
CA ALA A 79 -16.37 2.33 0.27
C ALA A 79 -15.67 1.74 1.50
N THR A 80 -15.92 2.27 2.70
CA THR A 80 -15.41 1.70 3.96
C THR A 80 -16.09 0.39 4.31
N VAL A 81 -17.42 0.30 4.21
CA VAL A 81 -18.18 -0.93 4.54
C VAL A 81 -17.83 -2.09 3.60
N ASN A 82 -17.63 -1.80 2.32
CA ASN A 82 -17.34 -2.83 1.31
C ASN A 82 -15.85 -3.22 1.25
N ASN A 83 -15.00 -2.61 2.08
CA ASN A 83 -13.58 -2.94 2.10
C ASN A 83 -13.34 -4.16 2.99
N GLU A 84 -12.75 -5.22 2.43
CA GLU A 84 -12.53 -6.49 3.13
C GLU A 84 -11.54 -6.38 4.31
N ASN A 85 -10.71 -5.34 4.34
CA ASN A 85 -9.74 -5.14 5.41
C ASN A 85 -10.25 -4.16 6.49
N SER A 86 -11.51 -3.71 6.40
CA SER A 86 -12.11 -2.87 7.44
C SER A 86 -12.27 -3.65 8.73
N THR A 87 -11.89 -3.05 9.85
CA THR A 87 -12.14 -3.67 11.15
C THR A 87 -13.66 -3.72 11.42
N PRO A 88 -14.17 -4.70 12.18
CA PRO A 88 -15.59 -4.78 12.51
C PRO A 88 -16.13 -3.49 13.14
N GLY A 89 -15.32 -2.81 13.98
CA GLY A 89 -15.68 -1.51 14.57
C GLY A 89 -15.76 -0.37 13.54
N GLN A 90 -14.86 -0.33 12.57
CA GLN A 90 -14.91 0.64 11.47
C GLN A 90 -16.12 0.40 10.56
N ALA A 91 -16.37 -0.87 10.20
CA ALA A 91 -17.53 -1.25 9.40
C ALA A 91 -18.85 -0.89 10.12
N ALA A 92 -18.98 -1.23 11.41
CA ALA A 92 -20.13 -0.88 12.23
C ALA A 92 -20.36 0.65 12.30
N LYS A 93 -19.29 1.42 12.53
CA LYS A 93 -19.35 2.89 12.57
C LYS A 93 -19.73 3.47 11.21
N ALA A 94 -19.20 2.94 10.11
CA ALA A 94 -19.52 3.38 8.77
C ALA A 94 -20.99 3.08 8.41
N LEU A 95 -21.50 1.89 8.76
CA LEU A 95 -22.92 1.53 8.62
C LEU A 95 -23.83 2.48 9.42
N TYR A 96 -23.49 2.76 10.67
CA TYR A 96 -24.25 3.69 11.51
C TYR A 96 -24.34 5.09 10.89
N LEU A 97 -23.20 5.64 10.46
CA LEU A 97 -23.12 6.95 9.82
C LEU A 97 -23.86 6.96 8.46
N ARG A 98 -23.79 5.88 7.69
CA ARG A 98 -24.49 5.75 6.41
C ARG A 98 -26.01 5.71 6.62
N GLY A 99 -26.47 5.02 7.66
CA GLY A 99 -27.87 5.03 8.07
C GLY A 99 -28.37 6.44 8.47
N ILE A 100 -27.54 7.25 9.12
CA ILE A 100 -27.87 8.67 9.39
C ILE A 100 -28.00 9.45 8.08
N ALA A 101 -27.06 9.28 7.14
CA ALA A 101 -27.11 9.94 5.83
C ALA A 101 -28.39 9.56 5.07
N TYR A 102 -28.74 8.27 5.05
CA TYR A 102 -29.97 7.79 4.41
C TYR A 102 -31.24 8.34 5.04
N ARG A 103 -31.29 8.46 6.37
CA ARG A 103 -32.41 9.10 7.06
C ARG A 103 -32.55 10.57 6.64
N LYS A 104 -31.44 11.29 6.47
CA LYS A 104 -31.44 12.68 6.00
C LYS A 104 -31.85 12.83 4.54
N LEU A 105 -31.63 11.80 3.72
CA LEU A 105 -32.10 11.72 2.34
C LEU A 105 -33.57 11.26 2.21
N GLY A 106 -34.29 11.01 3.32
CA GLY A 106 -35.65 10.48 3.30
C GLY A 106 -35.74 9.00 2.94
N GLN A 107 -34.62 8.27 2.97
CA GLN A 107 -34.52 6.86 2.58
C GLN A 107 -34.55 5.96 3.81
N GLU A 108 -35.65 6.03 4.56
CA GLU A 108 -35.79 5.42 5.89
C GLU A 108 -35.61 3.91 5.88
N GLY A 109 -36.14 3.21 4.86
CA GLY A 109 -35.97 1.75 4.74
C GLY A 109 -34.51 1.32 4.66
N ARG A 110 -33.67 2.09 3.93
CA ARG A 110 -32.22 1.83 3.87
C ARG A 110 -31.52 2.19 5.17
N ALA A 111 -31.96 3.26 5.84
CA ALA A 111 -31.44 3.65 7.14
C ALA A 111 -31.65 2.55 8.19
N ILE A 112 -32.85 1.97 8.26
CA ILE A 112 -33.17 0.90 9.21
C ILE A 112 -32.31 -0.35 8.94
N ALA A 113 -32.16 -0.74 7.68
CA ALA A 113 -31.33 -1.88 7.31
C ALA A 113 -29.86 -1.68 7.76
N ASP A 114 -29.28 -0.52 7.49
CA ASP A 114 -27.90 -0.19 7.87
C ASP A 114 -27.71 -0.12 9.38
N LEU A 115 -28.66 0.48 10.10
CA LEU A 115 -28.61 0.57 11.57
C LEU A 115 -28.79 -0.81 12.22
N GLY A 116 -29.64 -1.66 11.67
CA GLY A 116 -29.79 -3.05 12.09
C GLY A 116 -28.51 -3.87 11.89
N ALA A 117 -27.88 -3.73 10.72
CA ALA A 117 -26.59 -4.36 10.42
C ALA A 117 -25.48 -3.88 11.36
N ALA A 118 -25.41 -2.57 11.65
CA ALA A 118 -24.45 -2.01 12.60
C ALA A 118 -24.64 -2.63 14.01
N CYS A 119 -25.88 -2.73 14.50
CA CYS A 119 -26.19 -3.34 15.78
C CYS A 119 -25.81 -4.83 15.83
N GLY A 120 -26.16 -5.59 14.78
CA GLY A 120 -25.82 -7.02 14.68
C GLY A 120 -24.31 -7.30 14.63
N SER A 121 -23.53 -6.42 14.00
CA SER A 121 -22.07 -6.54 13.94
C SER A 121 -21.37 -6.20 15.26
N GLY A 122 -21.95 -5.32 16.08
CA GLY A 122 -21.39 -4.92 17.38
C GLY A 122 -21.86 -5.78 18.56
N CYS A 123 -23.01 -6.47 18.44
CA CYS A 123 -23.62 -7.23 19.52
C CYS A 123 -23.47 -8.76 19.38
N ARG A 124 -22.70 -9.27 18.41
CA ARG A 124 -22.38 -10.70 18.34
C ARG A 124 -21.34 -11.03 19.42
N PRO A 125 -21.71 -11.73 20.51
CA PRO A 125 -20.71 -12.16 21.50
C PRO A 125 -19.68 -13.05 20.79
N PRO A 126 -18.41 -13.03 21.19
CA PRO A 126 -17.45 -14.01 20.72
C PRO A 126 -18.00 -15.39 21.12
N THR A 127 -18.41 -16.18 20.14
CA THR A 127 -18.72 -17.59 20.36
C THR A 127 -17.38 -18.26 20.67
N GLY A 128 -17.10 -18.43 21.96
CA GLY A 128 -16.04 -19.28 22.50
C GLY A 128 -16.52 -20.71 22.66
#